data_AF-A0A0Q3S4Z0-F1
#
_entry.id   AF-A0A0Q3S4Z0-F1
#
_cell.length_a   1.000
_cell.length_b   1.000
_cell.length_c   1.000
_cell.angle_alpha   90.00
_cell.angle_beta   90.00
_cell.angle_gamma   90.00
#
_symmetry.space_group_name_H-M   'P 1'
#
loop_
_entity.id
_entity.type
_entity.pdbx_description
1 polymer ?
#
loop_
_entity_poly.entity_id
_entity_poly.type
_entity_poly.pdbx_seq_one_letter_code
_entity_poly.pdbx_strand_id
1 'polypeptide(L)'
;MEIIKNYVDLCRKIDIIETQLLQVDIDLDYWFGRGKLPFTGTGADDFGVIASVGNIQVYHDKKHRLQKMLEFYQDIKKETEEQINKLEGLNYQIARMKYMENKSYKQIAEELGKSYGYIRNVASQFGSICTKQSGSLDLD
;
A
#
# COMPACT_ATOMS: atom_id res chain seq x y z
N MET A 1 18.44 -0.24 -4.19
CA MET A 1 17.01 -0.23 -4.60
C MET A 1 16.08 -0.89 -3.58
N GLU A 2 16.60 -1.64 -2.62
CA GLU A 2 15.79 -2.29 -1.57
C GLU A 2 14.85 -1.31 -0.85
N ILE A 3 15.31 -0.10 -0.51
CA ILE A 3 14.45 0.94 0.07
C ILE A 3 13.24 1.33 -0.80
N ILE A 4 13.41 1.41 -2.13
CA ILE A 4 12.31 1.69 -3.06
C ILE A 4 11.36 0.49 -3.16
N LYS A 5 11.89 -0.74 -3.16
CA LYS A 5 11.06 -1.94 -3.13
C LYS A 5 10.22 -2.01 -1.85
N ASN A 6 10.85 -1.78 -0.70
CA ASN A 6 10.20 -1.73 0.60
C ASN A 6 9.12 -0.66 0.62
N TYR A 7 9.36 0.51 0.03
CA TYR A 7 8.35 1.56 -0.13
C TYR A 7 7.16 1.10 -0.97
N VAL A 8 7.40 0.49 -2.13
CA VAL A 8 6.33 -0.02 -3.00
C VAL A 8 5.52 -1.12 -2.30
N ASP A 9 6.19 -2.03 -1.59
CA ASP A 9 5.53 -3.09 -0.83
C ASP A 9 4.71 -2.52 0.35
N LEU A 10 5.22 -1.48 0.99
CA LEU A 10 4.49 -0.73 2.02
C LEU A 10 3.23 -0.06 1.45
N CYS A 11 3.32 0.58 0.29
CA CYS A 11 2.15 1.14 -0.39
C CYS A 11 1.09 0.06 -0.68
N ARG A 12 1.51 -1.10 -1.20
CA ARG A 12 0.60 -2.23 -1.42
C ARG A 12 -0.08 -2.70 -0.14
N LYS A 13 0.65 -2.74 0.98
CA LYS A 13 0.07 -3.10 2.28
C LYS A 13 -0.98 -2.10 2.74
N ILE A 14 -0.74 -0.81 2.53
CA ILE A 14 -1.71 0.25 2.81
C ILE A 14 -2.97 0.05 1.97
N ASP A 15 -2.83 -0.15 0.66
CA ASP A 15 -3.96 -0.38 -0.26
C ASP A 15 -4.82 -1.60 0.17
N ILE A 16 -4.17 -2.68 0.62
CA ILE A 16 -4.85 -3.86 1.14
C ILE A 16 -5.66 -3.53 2.40
N ILE A 17 -5.08 -2.76 3.34
CA ILE A 17 -5.76 -2.39 4.59
C ILE A 17 -6.93 -1.45 4.31
N GLU A 18 -6.78 -0.49 3.40
CA GLU A 18 -7.87 0.39 2.96
C GLU A 18 -9.01 -0.40 2.33
N THR A 19 -8.68 -1.40 1.49
CA THR A 19 -9.67 -2.32 0.93
C THR A 19 -10.38 -3.13 2.02
N GLN A 20 -9.66 -3.60 3.04
CA GLN A 20 -10.24 -4.31 4.17
C GLN A 20 -11.15 -3.41 5.02
N LEU A 21 -10.79 -2.14 5.20
CA LEU A 21 -11.65 -1.17 5.88
C LEU A 21 -12.97 -0.96 5.13
N LEU A 22 -12.90 -0.81 3.79
CA LEU A 22 -14.10 -0.71 2.96
C LEU A 22 -15.00 -1.95 3.09
N GLN A 23 -14.41 -3.15 3.12
CA GLN A 23 -15.18 -4.38 3.35
C GLN A 23 -15.86 -4.38 4.71
N VAL A 24 -15.16 -3.97 5.77
CA VAL A 24 -15.74 -3.89 7.12
C VAL A 24 -16.87 -2.87 7.18
N ASP A 25 -16.77 -1.76 6.45
CA ASP A 25 -17.86 -0.78 6.36
C ASP A 25 -19.10 -1.35 5.67
N ILE A 26 -18.91 -2.15 4.60
CA ILE A 26 -20.00 -2.88 3.96
C ILE A 26 -20.63 -3.90 4.91
N ASP A 27 -19.82 -4.62 5.69
CA ASP A 27 -20.30 -5.59 6.67
C ASP A 27 -21.08 -4.88 7.79
N LEU A 28 -20.59 -3.75 8.28
CA LEU A 28 -21.31 -2.93 9.28
C LEU A 28 -22.64 -2.42 8.73
N ASP A 29 -22.68 -1.96 7.47
CA ASP A 29 -23.92 -1.58 6.80
C ASP A 29 -24.92 -2.74 6.71
N TYR A 30 -24.44 -3.96 6.43
CA TYR A 30 -25.29 -5.16 6.36
C TYR A 30 -25.95 -5.47 7.71
N TRP A 31 -25.22 -5.35 8.83
CA TRP A 31 -25.73 -5.67 10.16
C TRP A 31 -26.49 -4.51 10.83
N PHE A 32 -26.03 -3.28 10.67
CA PHE A 32 -26.60 -2.10 11.34
C PHE A 32 -27.66 -1.41 10.47
N GLY A 33 -27.46 -1.40 9.15
CA GLY A 33 -28.24 -0.61 8.19
C GLY A 33 -27.57 0.73 7.85
N ARG A 34 -27.89 1.28 6.68
CA ARG A 34 -27.34 2.57 6.19
C ARG A 34 -28.07 3.83 6.71
N GLY A 35 -29.00 3.65 7.65
CA GLY A 35 -29.89 4.69 8.16
C GLY A 35 -29.52 5.22 9.55
N LYS A 36 -30.32 6.15 10.06
CA LYS A 36 -30.19 6.65 11.45
C LYS A 36 -30.79 5.70 12.50
N LEU A 37 -31.57 4.71 12.05
CA LEU A 37 -32.24 3.76 12.93
C LEU A 37 -31.38 2.48 13.02
N PRO A 38 -30.99 2.07 14.23
CA PRO A 38 -30.17 0.88 14.41
C PRO A 38 -30.95 -0.37 14.04
N PHE A 39 -30.23 -1.40 13.60
CA PHE A 39 -30.78 -2.73 13.28
C PHE A 39 -31.83 -2.69 12.16
N THR A 40 -31.66 -1.78 11.21
CA THR A 40 -32.46 -1.72 9.98
C THR A 40 -31.77 -2.42 8.81
N GLY A 41 -30.59 -3.01 9.03
CA GLY A 41 -29.85 -3.78 8.05
C GLY A 41 -30.43 -5.18 7.82
N THR A 42 -30.13 -5.76 6.66
CA THR A 42 -30.58 -7.10 6.26
C THR A 42 -30.19 -8.17 7.30
N GLY A 43 -28.99 -8.07 7.89
CA GLY A 43 -28.56 -9.03 8.90
C GLY A 43 -29.42 -9.04 10.17
N ALA A 44 -30.00 -7.89 10.54
CA ALA A 44 -30.91 -7.81 11.68
C ALA A 44 -32.29 -8.37 11.38
N ASP A 45 -32.74 -8.26 10.13
CA ASP A 45 -33.99 -8.86 9.65
C ASP A 45 -33.87 -10.40 9.60
N ASP A 46 -32.77 -10.90 9.02
CA ASP A 46 -32.54 -12.33 8.81
C ASP A 46 -32.23 -13.10 10.11
N PHE A 47 -31.46 -12.49 11.02
CA PHE A 47 -30.88 -13.20 12.19
C PHE A 47 -31.27 -12.59 13.55
N GLY A 48 -32.01 -11.48 13.55
CA GLY A 48 -32.45 -10.79 14.75
C GLY A 48 -31.41 -9.86 15.38
N VAL A 49 -31.89 -9.05 16.32
CA VAL A 49 -31.12 -7.95 16.94
C VAL A 49 -29.92 -8.47 17.75
N ILE A 50 -30.08 -9.56 18.51
CA ILE A 50 -29.00 -10.07 19.38
C ILE A 50 -27.78 -10.50 18.55
N ALA A 51 -28.01 -11.25 17.47
CA ALA A 51 -26.94 -11.66 16.56
C ALA A 51 -26.27 -10.44 15.89
N SER A 52 -27.07 -9.43 15.53
CA SER A 52 -26.59 -8.20 14.92
C SER A 52 -25.66 -7.42 15.85
N VAL A 53 -26.06 -7.22 17.11
CA VAL A 53 -25.23 -6.54 18.12
C VAL A 53 -23.87 -7.23 18.28
N GLY A 54 -23.86 -8.57 18.38
CA GLY A 54 -22.63 -9.34 18.50
C GLY A 54 -21.70 -9.15 17.30
N ASN A 55 -22.23 -9.23 16.08
CA ASN A 55 -21.45 -9.01 14.86
C ASN A 55 -20.96 -7.57 14.75
N ILE A 56 -21.81 -6.58 15.00
CA ILE A 56 -21.45 -5.15 14.96
C ILE A 56 -20.26 -4.87 15.88
N GLN A 57 -20.26 -5.42 17.10
CA GLN A 57 -19.12 -5.25 18.01
C GLN A 57 -17.82 -5.84 17.44
N VAL A 58 -17.88 -7.05 16.88
CA VAL A 58 -16.71 -7.69 16.24
C VAL A 58 -16.17 -6.86 15.07
N TYR A 59 -17.06 -6.32 14.23
CA TYR A 59 -16.67 -5.49 13.10
C TYR A 59 -16.13 -4.13 13.53
N HIS A 60 -16.67 -3.50 14.58
CA HIS A 60 -16.09 -2.29 15.16
C HIS A 60 -14.69 -2.53 15.71
N ASP A 61 -14.49 -3.63 16.45
CA ASP A 61 -13.16 -3.99 16.97
C ASP A 61 -12.17 -4.26 15.84
N LYS A 62 -12.61 -4.93 14.77
CA LYS A 62 -11.80 -5.17 13.57
C LYS A 62 -11.47 -3.87 12.87
N LYS A 63 -12.45 -2.97 12.67
CA LYS A 63 -12.25 -1.65 12.06
C LYS A 63 -11.21 -0.85 12.82
N HIS A 64 -11.33 -0.79 14.15
CA HIS A 64 -10.40 -0.07 15.01
C HIS A 64 -8.96 -0.60 14.89
N ARG A 65 -8.78 -1.93 14.85
CA ARG A 65 -7.45 -2.54 14.65
C ARG A 65 -6.87 -2.17 13.28
N LEU A 66 -7.67 -2.26 12.21
CA LEU A 66 -7.25 -1.90 10.87
C LEU A 66 -6.89 -0.41 10.75
N GLN A 67 -7.65 0.48 11.39
CA GLN A 67 -7.36 1.92 11.42
C GLN A 67 -6.01 2.20 12.10
N LYS A 68 -5.73 1.56 13.25
CA LYS A 68 -4.42 1.68 13.91
C LYS A 68 -3.27 1.14 13.06
N MET A 69 -3.48 0.02 12.38
CA MET A 69 -2.47 -0.53 11.47
C MET A 69 -2.22 0.39 10.27
N LEU A 70 -3.28 0.99 9.73
CA LEU A 70 -3.19 1.95 8.65
C LEU A 70 -2.37 3.18 9.06
N GLU A 71 -2.69 3.77 10.21
CA GLU A 71 -1.96 4.90 10.78
C GLU A 71 -0.47 4.58 10.94
N PHE A 72 -0.15 3.44 11.56
CA PHE A 72 1.23 2.98 11.73
C PHE A 72 1.99 2.83 10.39
N TYR A 73 1.37 2.24 9.37
CA TYR A 73 2.03 2.09 8.08
C TYR A 73 2.13 3.39 7.30
N GLN A 74 1.19 4.31 7.47
CA GLN A 74 1.26 5.65 6.89
C GLN A 74 2.42 6.46 7.48
N ASP A 75 2.68 6.33 8.79
CA ASP A 75 3.83 6.96 9.45
C ASP A 75 5.15 6.41 8.89
N ILE A 76 5.29 5.07 8.81
CA ILE A 76 6.48 4.45 8.20
C ILE A 76 6.64 4.88 6.73
N LYS A 77 5.52 5.02 6.00
CA LYS A 77 5.55 5.45 4.60
C LYS A 77 6.15 6.84 4.50
N LYS A 78 5.68 7.78 5.32
CA LYS A 78 6.19 9.14 5.37
C LYS A 78 7.69 9.17 5.69
N GLU A 79 8.12 8.45 6.72
CA GLU A 79 9.54 8.37 7.08
C GLU A 79 10.39 7.80 5.92
N THR A 80 9.90 6.74 5.27
CA THR A 80 10.59 6.11 4.14
C THR A 80 10.68 7.06 2.94
N GLU A 81 9.64 7.83 2.66
CA GLU A 81 9.65 8.87 1.61
C GLU A 81 10.70 9.94 1.88
N GLU A 82 10.80 10.40 3.12
CA GLU A 82 11.83 11.36 3.53
C GLU A 82 13.25 10.80 3.34
N GLN A 83 13.47 9.52 3.65
CA GLN A 83 14.76 8.87 3.40
C GLN A 83 15.04 8.74 1.90
N ILE A 84 14.06 8.33 1.09
CA ILE A 84 14.20 8.23 -0.37
C ILE A 84 14.53 9.59 -0.99
N ASN A 85 13.90 10.66 -0.51
CA ASN A 85 14.13 12.01 -1.02
C ASN A 85 15.55 12.53 -0.78
N LYS A 86 16.25 12.00 0.23
CA LYS A 86 17.65 12.33 0.53
C LYS A 86 18.64 11.52 -0.31
N LEU A 87 18.18 10.49 -1.03
CA LEU A 87 19.07 9.66 -1.84
C LEU A 87 19.51 10.41 -3.09
N GLU A 88 20.82 10.54 -3.23
CA GLU A 88 21.45 11.13 -4.39
C GLU A 88 21.81 10.07 -5.43
N GLY A 89 21.87 10.48 -6.69
CA GLY A 89 22.23 9.63 -7.81
C GLY A 89 21.07 9.41 -8.76
N LEU A 90 21.42 9.37 -10.04
CA LEU A 90 20.47 9.31 -11.15
C LEU A 90 19.47 8.13 -11.02
N ASN A 91 19.91 6.99 -10.50
CA ASN A 91 19.07 5.80 -10.38
C ASN A 91 17.95 5.99 -9.36
N TYR A 92 18.26 6.61 -8.23
CA TYR A 92 17.27 6.90 -7.19
C TYR A 92 16.29 7.96 -7.65
N GLN A 93 16.75 8.97 -8.39
CA GLN A 93 15.87 9.96 -9.03
C GLN A 93 14.90 9.30 -10.02
N ILE A 94 15.41 8.47 -10.94
CA ILE A 94 14.57 7.73 -11.90
C ILE A 94 13.57 6.84 -11.16
N ALA A 95 14.00 6.11 -10.12
CA ALA A 95 13.14 5.23 -9.35
C ALA A 95 12.05 5.99 -8.59
N ARG A 96 12.39 7.09 -7.92
CA ARG A 96 11.44 7.98 -7.25
C ARG A 96 10.38 8.49 -8.23
N MET A 97 10.81 9.08 -9.34
CA MET A 97 9.88 9.61 -10.34
C MET A 97 8.99 8.51 -10.93
N LYS A 98 9.53 7.30 -11.08
CA LYS A 98 8.79 6.18 -11.63
C LYS A 98 7.72 5.63 -10.67
N TYR A 99 8.08 5.43 -9.40
CA TYR A 99 7.25 4.68 -8.45
C TYR A 99 6.49 5.57 -7.46
N MET A 100 6.99 6.77 -7.15
CA MET A 100 6.33 7.72 -6.25
C MET A 100 5.53 8.76 -7.03
N GLU A 101 6.05 9.23 -8.16
CA GLU A 101 5.42 10.27 -8.97
C GLU A 101 4.63 9.69 -10.17
N ASN A 102 4.63 8.37 -10.34
CA ASN A 102 3.97 7.65 -11.44
C ASN A 102 4.33 8.15 -12.85
N LYS A 103 5.53 8.73 -13.04
CA LYS A 103 5.97 9.24 -14.34
C LYS A 103 6.40 8.10 -15.26
N SER A 104 6.15 8.26 -16.56
CA SER A 104 6.70 7.39 -17.59
C SER A 104 8.19 7.68 -17.80
N TYR A 105 8.96 6.70 -18.30
CA TYR A 105 10.37 6.93 -18.63
C TYR A 105 10.59 8.02 -19.69
N LYS A 106 9.57 8.33 -20.51
CA LYS A 106 9.62 9.45 -21.46
C LYS A 106 9.59 10.79 -20.72
N GLN A 107 8.62 10.97 -19.81
CA GLN A 107 8.52 12.17 -18.97
C GLN A 107 9.78 12.35 -18.09
N ILE A 108 10.29 11.26 -17.52
CA ILE A 108 11.54 11.28 -16.74
C ILE A 108 12.72 11.72 -17.61
N ALA A 109 12.80 11.24 -18.85
CA ALA A 109 13.85 11.62 -19.78
C ALA A 109 13.79 13.12 -20.14
N GLU A 110 12.60 13.63 -20.42
CA GLU A 110 12.35 15.06 -20.70
C GLU A 110 12.76 15.93 -19.50
N GLU A 111 12.34 15.59 -18.29
CA GLU A 111 12.60 16.37 -17.07
C GLU A 111 14.07 16.33 -16.63
N LEU A 112 14.77 15.22 -16.86
CA LEU A 112 16.20 15.09 -16.55
C LEU A 112 17.10 15.55 -17.71
N GLY A 113 16.53 15.99 -18.84
CA GLY A 113 17.29 16.39 -20.04
C GLY A 113 18.13 15.24 -20.62
N LYS A 114 17.61 14.00 -20.56
CA LYS A 114 18.27 12.78 -21.05
C LYS A 114 17.47 12.14 -22.17
N SER A 115 18.09 11.21 -22.90
CA SER A 115 17.36 10.41 -23.87
C SER A 115 16.57 9.29 -23.17
N TYR A 116 15.41 8.93 -23.73
CA TYR A 116 14.61 7.79 -23.26
C TYR A 116 15.43 6.49 -23.18
N GLY A 117 16.27 6.24 -24.19
CA GLY A 117 17.13 5.06 -24.23
C GLY A 117 18.14 5.03 -23.08
N TYR A 118 18.71 6.18 -22.73
CA TYR A 118 19.63 6.29 -21.60
C TYR A 118 18.91 6.02 -20.27
N ILE A 119 17.75 6.63 -20.03
CA ILE A 119 16.94 6.38 -18.81
C ILE A 119 16.55 4.90 -18.71
N ARG A 120 16.14 4.28 -19.82
CA ARG A 120 15.78 2.86 -19.86
C ARG A 120 16.98 1.96 -19.55
N ASN A 121 18.16 2.25 -20.10
CA ASN A 121 19.38 1.48 -19.84
C ASN A 121 19.82 1.60 -18.37
N VAL A 122 19.77 2.82 -17.84
CA VAL A 122 20.02 3.11 -16.42
C VAL A 122 18.96 2.47 -15.52
N ALA A 123 17.72 2.27 -15.96
CA ALA A 123 16.77 1.48 -15.18
C ALA A 123 17.08 -0.04 -15.25
N SER A 124 17.49 -0.55 -16.41
CA SER A 124 17.72 -1.98 -16.61
C SER A 124 19.01 -2.52 -15.97
N GLN A 125 20.11 -1.77 -16.02
CA GLN A 125 21.40 -2.18 -15.43
C GLN A 125 21.31 -2.41 -13.92
N PHE A 126 20.34 -1.78 -13.27
CA PHE A 126 20.14 -1.86 -11.83
C PHE A 126 19.11 -2.93 -11.45
N GLY A 127 18.24 -3.34 -12.37
CA GLY A 127 17.39 -4.53 -12.22
C GLY A 127 18.20 -5.83 -12.17
N SER A 128 19.30 -5.92 -12.91
CA SER A 128 20.18 -7.11 -12.98
C SER A 128 21.14 -7.29 -11.79
N ILE A 129 21.28 -6.29 -10.92
CA ILE A 129 22.17 -6.38 -9.74
C ILE A 129 21.48 -7.14 -8.59
N CYS A 130 20.14 -7.17 -8.53
CA CYS A 130 19.40 -7.91 -7.50
C CYS A 130 19.25 -9.42 -7.77
N THR A 131 19.51 -9.93 -8.98
CA THR A 131 19.41 -11.36 -9.29
C THR A 131 20.71 -12.14 -9.11
N LYS A 132 21.83 -11.47 -8.79
CA LYS A 132 23.14 -12.12 -8.59
C LYS A 132 23.50 -12.42 -7.13
N GLN A 133 22.64 -12.10 -6.16
CA GLN A 133 22.90 -12.37 -4.73
C GLN A 133 22.07 -13.51 -4.13
N SER A 134 21.22 -14.18 -4.92
CA SER A 134 20.46 -15.36 -4.48
C SER A 134 21.13 -16.69 -4.87
N GLY A 135 22.47 -16.73 -4.87
CA GLY A 135 23.26 -17.86 -5.35
C GLY A 135 24.59 -18.00 -4.61
N SER A 136 24.55 -18.06 -3.28
CA SER A 136 25.64 -18.59 -2.45
C SER A 136 25.11 -18.83 -1.03
N LEU A 137 24.27 -19.84 -0.90
CA LEU A 137 23.95 -20.49 0.38
C LEU A 137 23.70 -21.97 0.02
N ASP A 138 24.75 -22.59 -0.50
CA ASP A 138 24.89 -24.04 -0.45
C ASP A 138 25.20 -24.37 1.02
N LEU A 139 24.22 -24.96 1.69
CA LEU A 139 24.34 -25.53 3.02
C LEU A 139 25.06 -26.87 2.89
N ASP A 140 26.21 -27.00 3.54
CA ASP A 140 26.74 -28.26 4.05
C ASP A 140 25.92 -28.71 5.28
#